data_AF-A0A945HEW8-F1
#
_entry.id   AF-A0A945HEW8-F1
#
_cell.length_a   1.000
_cell.length_b   1.000
_cell.length_c   1.000
_cell.angle_alpha   90.00
_cell.angle_beta   90.00
_cell.angle_gamma   90.00
#
_symmetry.space_group_name_H-M   'P 1'
#
loop_
_entity.id
_entity.type
_entity.pdbx_description
1 polymer ?
#
loop_
_entity_poly.entity_id
_entity_poly.type
_entity_poly.pdbx_seq_one_letter_code
_entity_poly.pdbx_strand_id
1 'polypeptide(L)'
;MTETTRPKRGVRAGGRAARVAARAAGLPEDERAVRPGQSGGAYKPLTESECRSIYDTALTLLSEFGMGTPIPEFIEVVVPAGGWVDEHERLHFPQSLVEDAVDMAAKSFTWHGFDDNRSIDVGGDRVHFGTAGAAVSVWDHETRKHRPSDLHDVYDVARLVDTLEHVHFHVRTLVARDMVEARDLDLNSAYAVAMGTSKPMGTSFFQPEHVVEAVDMFDQMLGGKPGSFAERPFCVANNTFVVPPLRYAEDAARSMVAQVHCGMPINLLSAGQAGATSPAALAGSLAQALAECLSALTYVNLVKPGHPCVMGLWPFVSDLRTGAMTGGSGEEAVMMAAAAQVANWLGLPSGVAAGMADSKVPDNQAGHEKGLTVGLAGNAGANLVYEAAGMLASLLACSYEALVIDNDLLGAVNRTVRGIEVTPDSLSVETIKSVIFGAGHFLGQDQTLTMMESEYIYPEVGDRVSPADWFDAGATTAEERARVIASGILSSHFPAHVSPEIDAEVRRRFDIRLPTESLTSSSRWS
;
A
#
# COMPACT_ATOMS: atom_id res chain seq x y z
N MET A 1 -37.10 -54.98 -48.14
CA MET A 1 -36.74 -53.56 -48.30
C MET A 1 -37.33 -52.79 -47.13
N THR A 2 -36.55 -52.60 -46.07
CA THR A 2 -36.91 -51.77 -44.91
C THR A 2 -35.60 -51.22 -44.36
N GLU A 3 -35.30 -49.99 -44.75
CA GLU A 3 -34.07 -49.26 -44.45
C GLU A 3 -34.31 -48.42 -43.18
N THR A 4 -33.61 -48.73 -42.10
CA THR A 4 -33.66 -48.02 -40.82
C THR A 4 -32.71 -46.83 -40.84
N THR A 5 -33.28 -45.62 -40.77
CA THR A 5 -32.55 -44.34 -40.68
C THR A 5 -32.03 -44.11 -39.25
N ARG A 6 -30.71 -43.91 -39.10
CA ARG A 6 -30.07 -43.45 -37.85
C ARG A 6 -30.28 -41.94 -37.66
N PRO A 7 -30.46 -41.44 -36.42
CA PRO A 7 -30.54 -40.01 -36.17
C PRO A 7 -29.15 -39.35 -36.21
N LYS A 8 -29.05 -38.20 -36.89
CA LYS A 8 -27.85 -37.35 -36.92
C LYS A 8 -27.57 -36.76 -35.54
N ARG A 9 -26.35 -36.96 -35.05
CA ARG A 9 -25.80 -36.36 -33.83
C ARG A 9 -25.70 -34.85 -34.03
N GLY A 10 -26.51 -34.07 -33.30
CA GLY A 10 -26.43 -32.61 -33.28
C GLY A 10 -25.12 -32.15 -32.65
N VAL A 11 -24.38 -31.31 -33.37
CA VAL A 11 -23.15 -30.66 -32.89
C VAL A 11 -23.56 -29.57 -31.89
N ARG A 12 -23.19 -29.74 -30.60
CA ARG A 12 -23.39 -28.73 -29.54
C ARG A 12 -22.44 -27.55 -29.79
N ALA A 13 -22.92 -26.52 -30.48
CA ALA A 13 -22.17 -25.29 -30.75
C ALA A 13 -21.95 -24.39 -29.50
N GLY A 14 -22.67 -24.64 -28.39
CA GLY A 14 -22.60 -23.80 -27.18
C GLY A 14 -21.35 -23.97 -26.32
N GLY A 15 -20.62 -25.09 -26.43
CA GLY A 15 -19.48 -25.38 -25.52
C GLY A 15 -18.21 -24.57 -25.82
N ARG A 16 -18.00 -24.12 -27.06
CA ARG A 16 -16.84 -23.29 -27.42
C ARG A 16 -17.04 -21.84 -27.00
N ALA A 17 -18.22 -21.29 -27.26
CA ALA A 17 -18.58 -19.94 -26.81
C ALA A 17 -18.56 -19.84 -25.28
N ALA A 18 -19.08 -20.84 -24.57
CA ALA A 18 -19.02 -20.88 -23.11
C ALA A 18 -17.59 -20.97 -22.56
N ARG A 19 -16.68 -21.74 -23.19
CA ARG A 19 -15.26 -21.82 -22.79
C ARG A 19 -14.47 -20.56 -23.10
N VAL A 20 -14.79 -19.87 -24.20
CA VAL A 20 -14.20 -18.57 -24.53
C VAL A 20 -14.70 -17.50 -23.55
N ALA A 21 -15.99 -17.52 -23.22
CA ALA A 21 -16.57 -16.62 -22.22
C ALA A 21 -16.03 -16.89 -20.81
N ALA A 22 -15.85 -18.15 -20.41
CA ALA A 22 -15.24 -18.52 -19.12
C ALA A 22 -13.77 -18.09 -19.03
N ARG A 23 -12.97 -18.27 -20.09
CA ARG A 23 -11.61 -17.73 -20.14
C ARG A 23 -11.55 -16.20 -20.13
N ALA A 24 -12.53 -15.53 -20.74
CA ALA A 24 -12.65 -14.07 -20.71
C ALA A 24 -13.13 -13.54 -19.34
N ALA A 25 -13.86 -14.35 -18.57
CA ALA A 25 -14.32 -14.01 -17.22
C ALA A 25 -13.23 -14.18 -16.15
N GLY A 26 -12.17 -14.93 -16.44
CA GLY A 26 -11.09 -15.25 -15.48
C GLY A 26 -11.53 -16.25 -14.40
N LEU A 27 -10.56 -16.68 -13.58
CA LEU A 27 -10.84 -17.52 -12.41
C LEU A 27 -11.49 -16.70 -11.27
N PRO A 28 -12.37 -17.33 -10.46
CA PRO A 28 -12.74 -16.82 -9.15
C PRO A 28 -11.50 -16.42 -8.33
N GLU A 29 -11.60 -15.39 -7.49
CA GLU A 29 -10.46 -14.84 -6.74
C GLU A 29 -9.79 -15.87 -5.82
N ASP A 30 -10.56 -16.79 -5.25
CA ASP A 30 -10.08 -17.87 -4.39
C ASP A 30 -9.30 -18.95 -5.16
N GLU A 31 -9.52 -19.06 -6.47
CA GLU A 31 -8.83 -19.99 -7.37
C GLU A 31 -7.59 -19.37 -8.04
N ARG A 32 -7.36 -18.06 -7.93
CA ARG A 32 -6.21 -17.37 -8.53
C ARG A 32 -4.89 -17.77 -7.87
N ALA A 33 -3.80 -17.67 -8.64
CA ALA A 33 -2.45 -17.92 -8.15
C ALA A 33 -2.08 -17.07 -6.92
N VAL A 34 -2.55 -15.83 -6.86
CA VAL A 34 -2.37 -14.92 -5.73
C VAL A 34 -3.61 -14.06 -5.54
N ARG A 35 -3.79 -13.51 -4.33
CA ARG A 35 -4.89 -12.61 -3.99
C ARG A 35 -4.43 -11.59 -2.93
N PRO A 36 -5.15 -10.47 -2.73
CA PRO A 36 -4.90 -9.57 -1.61
C PRO A 36 -4.95 -10.31 -0.27
N GLY A 37 -4.09 -9.92 0.67
CA GLY A 37 -4.12 -10.47 2.03
C GLY A 37 -3.60 -11.90 2.17
N GLN A 38 -2.64 -12.33 1.34
CA GLN A 38 -1.95 -13.60 1.60
C GLN A 38 -1.28 -13.58 2.98
N SER A 39 -1.33 -14.71 3.68
CA SER A 39 -0.73 -14.86 4.99
C SER A 39 0.79 -14.96 4.90
N GLY A 40 1.49 -13.94 5.41
CA GLY A 40 2.95 -13.91 5.53
C GLY A 40 3.45 -14.34 6.92
N GLY A 41 4.58 -13.77 7.36
CA GLY A 41 5.11 -13.97 8.71
C GLY A 41 6.05 -15.17 8.88
N ALA A 42 6.40 -15.85 7.78
CA ALA A 42 7.35 -16.96 7.78
C ALA A 42 8.81 -16.50 7.96
N TYR A 43 9.15 -15.32 7.43
CA TYR A 43 10.47 -14.71 7.64
C TYR A 43 10.47 -13.90 8.93
N LYS A 44 11.37 -14.25 9.86
CA LYS A 44 11.51 -13.59 11.17
C LYS A 44 12.96 -13.18 11.39
N PRO A 45 13.35 -11.93 11.04
CA PRO A 45 14.72 -11.45 11.28
C PRO A 45 15.08 -11.32 12.76
N LEU A 46 14.08 -11.30 13.66
CA LEU A 46 14.27 -11.22 15.11
C LEU A 46 13.76 -12.49 15.80
N THR A 47 14.40 -12.86 16.91
CA THR A 47 13.88 -13.80 17.88
C THR A 47 12.80 -13.13 18.75
N GLU A 48 12.01 -13.92 19.46
CA GLU A 48 11.01 -13.41 20.40
C GLU A 48 11.64 -12.58 21.53
N SER A 49 12.80 -13.00 22.05
CA SER A 49 13.53 -12.25 23.07
C SER A 49 14.05 -10.90 22.57
N GLU A 50 14.43 -10.81 21.29
CA GLU A 50 14.85 -9.55 20.68
C GLU A 50 13.65 -8.61 20.46
N CYS A 51 12.50 -9.13 20.04
CA CYS A 51 11.25 -8.36 19.96
C CYS A 51 10.88 -7.76 21.33
N ARG A 52 10.95 -8.57 22.38
CA ARG A 52 10.73 -8.12 23.77
C ARG A 52 11.73 -7.04 24.17
N SER A 53 13.01 -7.22 23.88
CA SER A 53 14.04 -6.23 24.22
C SER A 53 13.81 -4.88 23.54
N ILE A 54 13.35 -4.89 22.28
CA ILE A 54 12.98 -3.68 21.53
C ILE A 54 11.77 -3.01 22.19
N TYR A 55 10.74 -3.78 22.56
CA TYR A 55 9.55 -3.28 23.24
C TYR A 55 9.86 -2.69 24.62
N ASP A 56 10.62 -3.39 25.46
CA ASP A 56 11.04 -2.91 26.78
C ASP A 56 11.86 -1.62 26.67
N THR A 57 12.68 -1.50 25.62
CA THR A 57 13.40 -0.25 25.31
C THR A 57 12.43 0.86 24.93
N ALA A 58 11.43 0.60 24.10
CA ALA A 58 10.42 1.59 23.73
C ALA A 58 9.62 2.09 24.95
N LEU A 59 9.24 1.18 25.85
CA LEU A 59 8.60 1.53 27.13
C LEU A 59 9.50 2.37 28.02
N THR A 60 10.80 2.06 28.07
CA THR A 60 11.79 2.85 28.80
C THR A 60 11.91 4.25 28.21
N LEU A 61 11.97 4.38 26.87
CA LEU A 61 12.00 5.67 26.19
C LEU A 61 10.80 6.56 26.56
N LEU A 62 9.59 6.00 26.59
CA LEU A 62 8.38 6.76 26.93
C LEU A 62 8.25 7.08 28.42
N SER A 63 8.66 6.17 29.29
CA SER A 63 8.50 6.35 30.75
C SER A 63 9.62 7.20 31.35
N GLU A 64 10.89 6.99 30.97
CA GLU A 64 12.03 7.69 31.56
C GLU A 64 12.38 8.99 30.83
N PHE A 65 12.16 9.07 29.51
CA PHE A 65 12.56 10.23 28.71
C PHE A 65 11.38 10.98 28.09
N GLY A 66 10.23 10.35 27.87
CA GLY A 66 9.03 11.00 27.36
C GLY A 66 9.15 11.54 25.93
N MET A 67 8.10 12.23 25.48
CA MET A 67 7.97 12.87 24.17
C MET A 67 8.00 14.39 24.30
N GLY A 68 8.83 15.06 23.49
CA GLY A 68 8.91 16.53 23.50
C GLY A 68 7.84 17.20 22.65
N THR A 69 7.66 18.51 22.86
CA THR A 69 6.68 19.35 22.14
C THR A 69 5.24 18.81 22.22
N PRO A 70 4.75 18.34 23.40
CA PRO A 70 3.36 17.88 23.50
C PRO A 70 2.39 19.03 23.26
N ILE A 71 1.38 18.79 22.40
CA ILE A 71 0.28 19.73 22.21
C ILE A 71 -0.65 19.72 23.43
N PRO A 72 -1.37 20.81 23.74
CA PRO A 72 -2.27 20.88 24.89
C PRO A 72 -3.26 19.71 24.94
N GLU A 73 -3.83 19.31 23.80
CA GLU A 73 -4.80 18.22 23.68
C GLU A 73 -4.22 16.88 24.14
N PHE A 74 -2.92 16.63 23.92
CA PHE A 74 -2.26 15.41 24.40
C PHE A 74 -2.06 15.46 25.92
N ILE A 75 -1.62 16.60 26.46
CA ILE A 75 -1.41 16.78 27.90
C ILE A 75 -2.74 16.59 28.63
N GLU A 76 -3.81 17.21 28.13
CA GLU A 76 -5.17 17.16 28.71
C GLU A 76 -5.75 15.75 28.76
N VAL A 77 -5.32 14.85 27.87
CA VAL A 77 -5.76 13.46 27.83
C VAL A 77 -4.83 12.53 28.63
N VAL A 78 -3.52 12.67 28.45
CA VAL A 78 -2.52 11.72 28.96
C VAL A 78 -2.23 11.97 30.45
N VAL A 79 -2.19 13.22 30.91
CA VAL A 79 -1.87 13.52 32.33
C VAL A 79 -2.96 13.00 33.27
N PRO A 80 -4.26 13.21 33.01
CA PRO A 80 -5.32 12.61 33.84
C PRO A 80 -5.31 11.07 33.85
N ALA A 81 -4.76 10.44 32.80
CA ALA A 81 -4.61 8.99 32.70
C ALA A 81 -3.35 8.45 33.41
N GLY A 82 -2.56 9.31 34.07
CA GLY A 82 -1.38 8.92 34.86
C GLY A 82 -0.04 9.27 34.21
N GLY A 83 -0.04 9.85 33.01
CA GLY A 83 1.15 10.50 32.46
C GLY A 83 1.52 11.78 33.22
N TRP A 84 2.70 12.31 32.93
CA TRP A 84 3.16 13.57 33.53
C TRP A 84 4.02 14.37 32.56
N VAL A 85 4.15 15.67 32.81
CA VAL A 85 5.09 16.54 32.12
C VAL A 85 6.25 16.85 33.07
N ASP A 86 7.48 16.62 32.62
CA ASP A 86 8.69 16.85 33.42
C ASP A 86 9.15 18.32 33.40
N GLU A 87 10.26 18.62 34.09
CA GLU A 87 10.88 19.95 34.08
C GLU A 87 11.44 20.40 32.73
N HIS A 88 11.54 19.48 31.76
CA HIS A 88 11.99 19.73 30.39
C HIS A 88 10.82 19.83 29.39
N GLU A 89 9.59 19.95 29.89
CA GLU A 89 8.36 20.05 29.10
C GLU A 89 8.13 18.83 28.19
N ARG A 90 8.58 17.64 28.62
CA ARG A 90 8.38 16.37 27.92
C ARG A 90 7.21 15.62 28.56
N LEU A 91 6.35 15.04 27.72
CA LEU A 91 5.22 14.21 28.15
C LEU A 91 5.64 12.75 28.30
N HIS A 92 5.54 12.22 29.51
CA HIS A 92 5.89 10.84 29.85
C HIS A 92 4.67 9.95 29.96
N PHE A 93 4.88 8.66 29.68
CA PHE A 93 3.85 7.63 29.73
C PHE A 93 4.33 6.50 30.66
N PRO A 94 3.60 6.20 31.75
CA PRO A 94 3.85 5.00 32.54
C PRO A 94 3.80 3.75 31.66
N GLN A 95 4.66 2.76 31.94
CA GLN A 95 4.69 1.52 31.15
C GLN A 95 3.31 0.83 31.13
N SER A 96 2.65 0.74 32.28
CA SER A 96 1.31 0.15 32.39
C SER A 96 0.26 0.87 31.55
N LEU A 97 0.37 2.20 31.41
CA LEU A 97 -0.57 2.98 30.58
C LEU A 97 -0.40 2.63 29.10
N VAL A 98 0.84 2.46 28.65
CA VAL A 98 1.15 2.05 27.27
C VAL A 98 0.70 0.61 27.03
N GLU A 99 0.95 -0.30 27.97
CA GLU A 99 0.50 -1.70 27.90
C GLU A 99 -1.03 -1.79 27.80
N ASP A 100 -1.76 -1.07 28.66
CA ASP A 100 -3.23 -1.01 28.62
C ASP A 100 -3.73 -0.51 27.26
N ALA A 101 -3.07 0.50 26.67
CA ALA A 101 -3.43 1.00 25.35
C ALA A 101 -3.15 -0.01 24.23
N VAL A 102 -2.05 -0.76 24.31
CA VAL A 102 -1.75 -1.85 23.37
C VAL A 102 -2.85 -2.90 23.44
N ASP A 103 -3.29 -3.30 24.63
CA ASP A 103 -4.36 -4.30 24.82
C ASP A 103 -5.71 -3.81 24.31
N MET A 104 -6.01 -2.52 24.47
CA MET A 104 -7.27 -1.89 24.04
C MET A 104 -7.34 -1.64 22.53
N ALA A 105 -6.19 -1.50 21.86
CA ALA A 105 -6.10 -1.16 20.45
C ALA A 105 -6.73 -2.21 19.53
N ALA A 106 -7.30 -1.75 18.40
CA ALA A 106 -7.80 -2.62 17.37
C ALA A 106 -6.67 -3.50 16.80
N LYS A 107 -6.87 -4.83 16.87
CA LYS A 107 -5.92 -5.83 16.34
C LYS A 107 -6.12 -6.11 14.84
N SER A 108 -7.27 -5.73 14.32
CA SER A 108 -7.64 -5.79 12.91
C SER A 108 -8.78 -4.84 12.61
N PHE A 109 -8.88 -4.38 11.37
CA PHE A 109 -10.02 -3.58 10.89
C PHE A 109 -10.21 -3.78 9.39
N THR A 110 -11.41 -3.49 8.89
CA THR A 110 -11.68 -3.42 7.46
C THR A 110 -11.35 -2.00 6.98
N TRP A 111 -10.41 -1.89 6.05
CA TRP A 111 -10.17 -0.65 5.32
C TRP A 111 -11.05 -0.67 4.09
N HIS A 112 -12.10 0.16 4.13
CA HIS A 112 -13.10 0.16 3.07
C HIS A 112 -12.53 0.71 1.77
N GLY A 113 -12.94 0.11 0.65
CA GLY A 113 -12.87 0.80 -0.64
C GLY A 113 -14.07 1.72 -0.79
N PHE A 114 -14.12 2.52 -1.85
CA PHE A 114 -15.34 3.24 -2.20
C PHE A 114 -16.48 2.26 -2.48
N ASP A 115 -16.18 1.16 -3.18
CA ASP A 115 -17.09 0.05 -3.46
C ASP A 115 -16.86 -1.15 -2.52
N ASP A 116 -17.91 -1.93 -2.23
CA ASP A 116 -17.84 -3.05 -1.26
C ASP A 116 -16.80 -4.10 -1.64
N ASN A 117 -16.73 -4.46 -2.92
CA ASN A 117 -15.80 -5.44 -3.47
C ASN A 117 -14.35 -4.96 -3.55
N ARG A 118 -14.06 -3.73 -3.11
CA ARG A 118 -12.70 -3.17 -3.08
C ARG A 118 -12.11 -3.13 -1.67
N SER A 119 -12.89 -3.43 -0.62
CA SER A 119 -12.41 -3.35 0.77
C SER A 119 -11.38 -4.43 1.09
N ILE A 120 -10.45 -4.13 2.00
CA ILE A 120 -9.42 -5.07 2.47
C ILE A 120 -9.47 -5.22 3.98
N ASP A 121 -9.15 -6.43 4.47
CA ASP A 121 -9.02 -6.69 5.90
C ASP A 121 -7.56 -6.58 6.35
N VAL A 122 -7.29 -5.63 7.24
CA VAL A 122 -5.96 -5.31 7.76
C VAL A 122 -5.76 -5.98 9.12
N GLY A 123 -4.55 -6.46 9.40
CA GLY A 123 -4.16 -7.11 10.67
C GLY A 123 -3.92 -8.61 10.54
N GLY A 124 -3.45 -9.23 11.63
CA GLY A 124 -2.97 -10.61 11.62
C GLY A 124 -1.72 -10.74 10.75
N ASP A 125 -1.68 -11.74 9.87
CA ASP A 125 -0.58 -11.99 8.94
C ASP A 125 -0.90 -11.62 7.49
N ARG A 126 -2.06 -11.00 7.23
CA ARG A 126 -2.53 -10.66 5.87
C ARG A 126 -1.69 -9.54 5.29
N VAL A 127 -1.04 -9.79 4.15
CA VAL A 127 -0.17 -8.85 3.45
C VAL A 127 -0.90 -8.13 2.33
N HIS A 128 -0.82 -6.81 2.31
CA HIS A 128 -1.32 -5.97 1.23
C HIS A 128 -0.26 -4.99 0.74
N PHE A 129 -0.22 -4.78 -0.57
CA PHE A 129 0.72 -3.86 -1.21
C PHE A 129 -0.03 -2.62 -1.70
N GLY A 130 0.58 -1.46 -1.59
CA GLY A 130 -0.01 -0.22 -2.07
C GLY A 130 1.03 0.86 -2.35
N THR A 131 0.56 1.98 -2.87
CA THR A 131 1.41 3.15 -3.09
C THR A 131 1.45 4.05 -1.86
N ALA A 132 2.44 4.93 -1.81
CA ALA A 132 2.57 6.07 -0.90
C ALA A 132 3.78 6.91 -1.36
N GLY A 133 4.39 7.71 -0.47
CA GLY A 133 5.68 8.37 -0.71
C GLY A 133 5.62 9.88 -0.96
N ALA A 134 4.51 10.41 -1.48
CA ALA A 134 4.33 11.85 -1.73
C ALA A 134 5.52 12.51 -2.47
N ALA A 135 6.00 11.88 -3.55
CA ALA A 135 7.06 12.42 -4.40
C ALA A 135 6.68 13.79 -4.98
N VAL A 136 7.69 14.64 -5.20
CA VAL A 136 7.53 16.00 -5.72
C VAL A 136 7.76 16.09 -7.23
N SER A 137 8.12 14.97 -7.86
CA SER A 137 8.42 14.91 -9.29
C SER A 137 7.94 13.62 -9.94
N VAL A 138 7.78 13.67 -11.26
CA VAL A 138 7.48 12.52 -12.12
C VAL A 138 8.66 12.30 -13.06
N TRP A 139 9.09 11.03 -13.21
CA TRP A 139 9.95 10.61 -14.31
C TRP A 139 9.15 10.62 -15.59
N ASP A 140 9.48 11.53 -16.49
CA ASP A 140 8.81 11.70 -17.77
C ASP A 140 9.50 10.85 -18.84
N HIS A 141 8.80 9.84 -19.34
CA HIS A 141 9.34 8.88 -20.31
C HIS A 141 9.74 9.51 -21.64
N GLU A 142 9.02 10.53 -22.11
CA GLU A 142 9.28 11.16 -23.42
C GLU A 142 10.52 12.06 -23.36
N THR A 143 10.59 12.91 -22.35
CA THR A 143 11.68 13.87 -22.19
C THR A 143 12.89 13.30 -21.46
N ARG A 144 12.73 12.14 -20.81
CA ARG A 144 13.74 11.46 -19.99
C ARG A 144 14.29 12.35 -18.88
N LYS A 145 13.40 13.11 -18.24
CA LYS A 145 13.72 14.05 -17.16
C LYS A 145 12.72 13.93 -16.02
N HIS A 146 13.17 14.26 -14.82
CA HIS A 146 12.26 14.54 -13.71
C HIS A 146 11.64 15.92 -13.89
N ARG A 147 10.31 15.99 -13.86
CA ARG A 147 9.56 17.25 -13.85
C ARG A 147 8.73 17.34 -12.58
N PRO A 148 8.43 18.55 -12.06
CA PRO A 148 7.48 18.70 -10.97
C PRO A 148 6.14 18.03 -11.30
N SER A 149 5.55 17.38 -10.31
CA SER A 149 4.21 16.80 -10.39
C SER A 149 3.12 17.87 -10.26
N ASP A 150 2.00 17.69 -10.93
CA ASP A 150 0.81 18.53 -10.81
C ASP A 150 -0.40 17.74 -10.29
N LEU A 151 -1.54 18.41 -10.08
CA LEU A 151 -2.78 17.78 -9.64
C LEU A 151 -3.28 16.69 -10.60
N HIS A 152 -3.07 16.86 -11.91
CA HIS A 152 -3.42 15.84 -12.91
C HIS A 152 -2.57 14.58 -12.75
N ASP A 153 -1.29 14.71 -12.40
CA ASP A 153 -0.45 13.54 -12.09
C ASP A 153 -0.98 12.77 -10.88
N VAL A 154 -1.44 13.46 -9.83
CA VAL A 154 -2.07 12.81 -8.66
C VAL A 154 -3.28 11.98 -9.10
N TYR A 155 -4.14 12.56 -9.93
CA TYR A 155 -5.33 11.88 -10.47
C TYR A 155 -4.98 10.70 -11.39
N ASP A 156 -4.04 10.89 -12.33
CA ASP A 156 -3.64 9.86 -13.29
C ASP A 156 -2.95 8.67 -12.59
N VAL A 157 -2.14 8.90 -11.56
CA VAL A 157 -1.58 7.81 -10.76
C VAL A 157 -2.69 7.02 -10.07
N ALA A 158 -3.69 7.68 -9.48
CA ALA A 158 -4.83 6.98 -8.86
C ALA A 158 -5.60 6.14 -9.88
N ARG A 159 -5.86 6.68 -11.09
CA ARG A 159 -6.52 5.96 -12.20
C ARG A 159 -5.75 4.73 -12.64
N LEU A 160 -4.44 4.85 -12.78
CA LEU A 160 -3.59 3.72 -13.13
C LEU A 160 -3.68 2.65 -12.02
N VAL A 161 -3.50 3.05 -10.76
CA VAL A 161 -3.55 2.14 -9.62
C VAL A 161 -4.91 1.44 -9.50
N ASP A 162 -6.02 2.08 -9.87
CA ASP A 162 -7.35 1.46 -9.84
C ASP A 162 -7.45 0.18 -10.70
N THR A 163 -6.62 0.03 -11.74
CA THR A 163 -6.59 -1.15 -12.62
C THR A 163 -5.51 -2.16 -12.27
N LEU A 164 -4.48 -1.80 -11.50
CA LEU A 164 -3.36 -2.70 -11.17
C LEU A 164 -3.79 -3.78 -10.18
N GLU A 165 -3.77 -5.05 -10.58
CA GLU A 165 -4.30 -6.17 -9.78
C GLU A 165 -3.58 -6.36 -8.44
N HIS A 166 -2.26 -6.18 -8.41
CA HIS A 166 -1.41 -6.49 -7.26
C HIS A 166 -1.08 -5.27 -6.41
N VAL A 167 -1.69 -4.12 -6.71
CA VAL A 167 -1.67 -2.91 -5.87
C VAL A 167 -3.04 -2.80 -5.21
N HIS A 168 -3.16 -3.22 -3.96
CA HIS A 168 -4.44 -3.42 -3.28
C HIS A 168 -5.04 -2.13 -2.68
N PHE A 169 -4.21 -1.14 -2.36
CA PHE A 169 -4.65 0.18 -1.87
C PHE A 169 -3.80 1.31 -2.47
N HIS A 170 -4.31 2.55 -2.40
CA HIS A 170 -3.64 3.72 -2.97
C HIS A 170 -3.52 4.86 -1.97
N VAL A 171 -2.34 5.06 -1.38
CA VAL A 171 -2.04 6.32 -0.69
C VAL A 171 -1.35 7.27 -1.66
N ARG A 172 -1.72 8.55 -1.58
CA ARG A 172 -1.23 9.65 -2.42
C ARG A 172 0.28 9.54 -2.69
N THR A 173 0.63 9.20 -3.93
CA THR A 173 2.01 8.97 -4.38
C THR A 173 2.75 10.26 -4.70
N LEU A 174 2.04 11.34 -5.04
CA LEU A 174 2.60 12.60 -5.53
C LEU A 174 2.05 13.81 -4.78
N VAL A 175 2.85 14.87 -4.69
CA VAL A 175 2.41 16.20 -4.24
C VAL A 175 2.03 17.03 -5.46
N ALA A 176 0.83 17.61 -5.49
CA ALA A 176 0.41 18.55 -6.54
C ALA A 176 1.16 19.89 -6.39
N ARG A 177 2.30 20.07 -7.08
CA ARG A 177 3.19 21.23 -6.90
C ARG A 177 2.63 22.54 -7.47
N ASP A 178 1.56 22.45 -8.25
CA ASP A 178 0.76 23.55 -8.77
C ASP A 178 -0.25 24.11 -7.75
N MET A 179 -0.42 23.46 -6.60
CA MET A 179 -1.22 23.94 -5.47
C MET A 179 -0.33 24.62 -4.43
N VAL A 180 -0.39 25.96 -4.36
CA VAL A 180 0.47 26.75 -3.47
C VAL A 180 -0.05 26.78 -2.03
N GLU A 181 -1.35 26.96 -1.86
CA GLU A 181 -1.98 27.05 -0.54
C GLU A 181 -2.22 25.65 0.04
N ALA A 182 -1.94 25.47 1.33
CA ALA A 182 -2.06 24.17 2.01
C ALA A 182 -3.49 23.61 1.92
N ARG A 183 -4.51 24.46 2.05
CA ARG A 183 -5.92 24.06 1.93
C ARG A 183 -6.24 23.54 0.54
N ASP A 184 -5.77 24.24 -0.50
CA ASP A 184 -6.00 23.84 -1.88
C ASP A 184 -5.33 22.50 -2.16
N LEU A 185 -4.08 22.33 -1.72
CA LEU A 185 -3.33 21.08 -1.87
C LEU A 185 -4.04 19.90 -1.19
N ASP A 186 -4.48 20.08 0.06
CA ASP A 186 -5.15 19.01 0.82
C ASP A 186 -6.48 18.60 0.18
N LEU A 187 -7.38 19.56 -0.06
CA LEU A 187 -8.71 19.28 -0.58
C LEU A 187 -8.66 18.77 -2.03
N ASN A 188 -7.83 19.36 -2.89
CA ASN A 188 -7.73 18.91 -4.27
C ASN A 188 -7.02 17.56 -4.39
N SER A 189 -6.01 17.27 -3.56
CA SER A 189 -5.39 15.94 -3.54
C SER A 189 -6.37 14.88 -3.05
N ALA A 190 -7.12 15.15 -1.97
CA ALA A 190 -8.15 14.26 -1.46
C ALA A 190 -9.23 13.99 -2.52
N TYR A 191 -9.69 15.04 -3.22
CA TYR A 191 -10.64 14.92 -4.32
C TYR A 191 -10.07 14.09 -5.49
N ALA A 192 -8.87 14.43 -5.98
CA ALA A 192 -8.26 13.77 -7.12
C ALA A 192 -8.02 12.27 -6.85
N VAL A 193 -7.55 11.92 -5.66
CA VAL A 193 -7.38 10.53 -5.26
C VAL A 193 -8.73 9.81 -5.17
N ALA A 194 -9.72 10.40 -4.49
CA ALA A 194 -11.05 9.80 -4.33
C ALA A 194 -11.78 9.62 -5.66
N MET A 195 -11.59 10.51 -6.63
CA MET A 195 -12.15 10.35 -7.99
C MET A 195 -11.36 9.36 -8.83
N GLY A 196 -10.05 9.25 -8.62
CA GLY A 196 -9.16 8.44 -9.45
C GLY A 196 -9.12 6.96 -9.07
N THR A 197 -9.62 6.56 -7.90
CA THR A 197 -9.66 5.14 -7.53
C THR A 197 -10.84 4.79 -6.64
N SER A 198 -11.38 3.59 -6.85
CA SER A 198 -12.42 2.97 -6.01
C SER A 198 -11.82 2.11 -4.88
N LYS A 199 -10.50 1.89 -4.91
CA LYS A 199 -9.76 1.15 -3.89
C LYS A 199 -9.67 1.92 -2.57
N PRO A 200 -9.33 1.26 -1.45
CA PRO A 200 -9.00 1.94 -0.21
C PRO A 200 -7.89 2.97 -0.47
N MET A 201 -8.08 4.19 0.01
CA MET A 201 -7.18 5.31 -0.27
C MET A 201 -6.58 5.94 0.99
N GLY A 202 -5.50 6.68 0.83
CA GLY A 202 -4.97 7.50 1.92
C GLY A 202 -4.37 8.81 1.45
N THR A 203 -4.32 9.79 2.36
CA THR A 203 -3.65 11.08 2.15
C THR A 203 -3.17 11.65 3.48
N SER A 204 -2.36 12.71 3.42
CA SER A 204 -2.00 13.53 4.57
C SER A 204 -2.70 14.89 4.50
N PHE A 205 -2.76 15.57 5.65
CA PHE A 205 -3.36 16.88 5.81
C PHE A 205 -2.40 17.78 6.58
N PHE A 206 -2.31 19.05 6.19
CA PHE A 206 -1.48 20.05 6.86
C PHE A 206 -2.15 20.67 8.09
N GLN A 207 -3.47 20.77 8.09
CA GLN A 207 -4.23 21.44 9.16
C GLN A 207 -5.47 20.65 9.57
N PRO A 208 -5.87 20.71 10.85
CA PRO A 208 -7.02 19.97 11.36
C PRO A 208 -8.34 20.41 10.71
N GLU A 209 -8.47 21.69 10.34
CA GLU A 209 -9.66 22.20 9.66
C GLU A 209 -9.86 21.53 8.30
N HIS A 210 -8.77 21.27 7.57
CA HIS A 210 -8.82 20.59 6.27
C HIS A 210 -9.28 19.13 6.38
N VAL A 211 -8.98 18.46 7.51
CA VAL A 211 -9.48 17.11 7.77
C VAL A 211 -11.01 17.12 7.82
N VAL A 212 -11.59 18.07 8.56
CA VAL A 212 -13.05 18.19 8.70
C VAL A 212 -13.68 18.51 7.35
N GLU A 213 -13.09 19.43 6.59
CA GLU A 213 -13.58 19.79 5.24
C GLU A 213 -13.48 18.63 4.24
N ALA A 214 -12.39 17.86 4.27
CA ALA A 214 -12.23 16.69 3.40
C ALA A 214 -13.22 15.57 3.76
N VAL A 215 -13.51 15.36 5.05
CA VAL A 215 -14.51 14.39 5.50
C VAL A 215 -15.92 14.81 5.06
N ASP A 216 -16.25 16.10 5.13
CA ASP A 216 -17.51 16.63 4.60
C ASP A 216 -17.61 16.46 3.08
N MET A 217 -16.49 16.60 2.36
CA MET A 217 -16.42 16.27 0.93
C MET A 217 -16.64 14.77 0.68
N PHE A 218 -16.06 13.89 1.49
CA PHE A 218 -16.27 12.44 1.38
C PHE A 218 -17.71 12.04 1.71
N ASP A 219 -18.34 12.65 2.71
CA ASP A 219 -19.78 12.50 2.99
C ASP A 219 -20.62 12.90 1.78
N GLN A 220 -20.26 14.00 1.11
CA GLN A 220 -20.91 14.43 -0.13
C GLN A 220 -20.75 13.41 -1.25
N MET A 221 -19.54 12.86 -1.42
CA MET A 221 -19.25 11.82 -2.41
C MET A 221 -20.03 10.52 -2.15
N LEU A 222 -20.30 10.18 -0.88
CA LEU A 222 -21.09 9.02 -0.46
C LEU A 222 -22.62 9.28 -0.45
N GLY A 223 -23.09 10.37 -1.08
CA GLY A 223 -24.50 10.67 -1.24
C GLY A 223 -25.05 11.80 -0.34
N GLY A 224 -24.18 12.54 0.34
CA GLY A 224 -24.54 13.83 0.98
C GLY A 224 -25.13 13.73 2.38
N LYS A 225 -25.21 12.54 2.98
CA LYS A 225 -25.61 12.39 4.39
C LYS A 225 -24.38 12.62 5.30
N PRO A 226 -24.43 13.59 6.25
CA PRO A 226 -23.34 13.77 7.20
C PRO A 226 -23.07 12.50 8.01
N GLY A 227 -21.79 12.16 8.17
CA GLY A 227 -21.31 10.97 8.87
C GLY A 227 -21.25 9.69 8.02
N SER A 228 -21.61 9.74 6.74
CA SER A 228 -21.50 8.60 5.81
C SER A 228 -20.07 8.06 5.70
N PHE A 229 -19.06 8.93 5.72
CA PHE A 229 -17.65 8.56 5.74
C PHE A 229 -17.27 7.81 7.03
N ALA A 230 -17.78 8.22 8.19
CA ALA A 230 -17.49 7.53 9.45
C ALA A 230 -18.12 6.13 9.51
N GLU A 231 -19.23 5.90 8.80
CA GLU A 231 -19.84 4.58 8.61
C GLU A 231 -19.05 3.71 7.61
N ARG A 232 -18.29 4.34 6.70
CA ARG A 232 -17.48 3.69 5.66
C ARG A 232 -16.14 4.42 5.44
N PRO A 233 -15.19 4.29 6.36
CA PRO A 233 -13.94 5.02 6.26
C PRO A 233 -13.04 4.43 5.16
N PHE A 234 -13.17 4.96 3.95
CA PHE A 234 -12.38 4.53 2.80
C PHE A 234 -11.04 5.26 2.69
N CYS A 235 -10.87 6.37 3.40
CA CYS A 235 -9.64 7.14 3.47
C CYS A 235 -8.92 6.90 4.81
N VAL A 236 -7.66 6.47 4.77
CA VAL A 236 -6.74 6.48 5.92
C VAL A 236 -5.99 7.81 5.97
N ALA A 237 -5.80 8.35 7.17
CA ALA A 237 -4.87 9.42 7.40
C ALA A 237 -3.43 8.88 7.50
N ASN A 238 -2.58 9.24 6.54
CA ASN A 238 -1.14 9.11 6.72
C ASN A 238 -0.65 10.28 7.55
N ASN A 239 -0.41 10.04 8.85
CA ASN A 239 -0.09 11.09 9.80
C ASN A 239 1.34 10.95 10.35
N THR A 240 2.22 11.86 9.94
CA THR A 240 3.57 12.03 10.48
C THR A 240 3.53 12.91 11.72
N PHE A 241 2.87 12.42 12.78
CA PHE A 241 2.61 13.16 14.03
C PHE A 241 3.88 13.48 14.83
N VAL A 242 5.03 12.94 14.44
CA VAL A 242 6.34 13.12 15.09
C VAL A 242 7.37 13.71 14.14
N VAL A 243 8.27 14.51 14.72
CA VAL A 243 9.57 14.86 14.14
C VAL A 243 10.65 14.15 14.97
N PRO A 244 11.17 13.00 14.51
CA PRO A 244 12.19 12.25 15.23
C PRO A 244 13.43 13.12 15.54
N PRO A 245 14.08 12.96 16.71
CA PRO A 245 13.78 11.94 17.73
C PRO A 245 12.78 12.41 18.81
N LEU A 246 11.76 11.60 19.08
CA LEU A 246 10.87 11.68 20.25
C LEU A 246 10.29 13.09 20.50
N ARG A 247 9.75 13.72 19.45
CA ARG A 247 9.04 15.01 19.52
C ARG A 247 7.82 15.00 18.62
N TYR A 248 6.72 15.59 19.08
CA TYR A 248 5.54 15.75 18.24
C TYR A 248 5.73 16.88 17.23
N ALA A 249 5.21 16.67 16.02
CA ALA A 249 5.00 17.69 15.02
C ALA A 249 3.65 18.35 15.29
N GLU A 250 3.64 19.57 15.82
CA GLU A 250 2.44 20.22 16.37
C GLU A 250 1.22 20.20 15.42
N ASP A 251 1.38 20.65 14.18
CA ASP A 251 0.29 20.69 13.19
C ASP A 251 -0.23 19.29 12.80
N ALA A 252 0.67 18.32 12.66
CA ALA A 252 0.31 16.95 12.31
C ALA A 252 -0.37 16.24 13.49
N ALA A 253 0.11 16.47 14.72
CA ALA A 253 -0.52 15.98 15.94
C ALA A 253 -1.93 16.57 16.12
N ARG A 254 -2.12 17.87 15.89
CA ARG A 254 -3.46 18.51 15.89
C ARG A 254 -4.36 17.92 14.80
N SER A 255 -3.82 17.68 13.60
CA SER A 255 -4.54 17.00 12.52
C SER A 255 -4.92 15.58 12.91
N MET A 256 -4.09 14.87 13.69
CA MET A 256 -4.40 13.54 14.21
C MET A 256 -5.60 13.57 15.16
N VAL A 257 -5.69 14.56 16.04
CA VAL A 257 -6.86 14.75 16.91
C VAL A 257 -8.13 14.87 16.08
N ALA A 258 -8.12 15.72 15.04
CA ALA A 258 -9.26 15.87 14.13
C ALA A 258 -9.60 14.55 13.39
N GLN A 259 -8.59 13.80 12.94
CA GLN A 259 -8.78 12.52 12.25
C GLN A 259 -9.48 11.48 13.14
N VAL A 260 -9.08 11.36 14.41
CA VAL A 260 -9.73 10.47 15.39
C VAL A 260 -11.21 10.84 15.55
N HIS A 261 -11.50 12.13 15.73
CA HIS A 261 -12.87 12.62 15.92
C HIS A 261 -13.75 12.43 14.69
N CYS A 262 -13.19 12.57 13.49
CA CYS A 262 -13.90 12.34 12.23
C CYS A 262 -14.08 10.84 11.88
N GLY A 263 -13.54 9.92 12.67
CA GLY A 263 -13.66 8.48 12.40
C GLY A 263 -12.70 7.96 11.32
N MET A 264 -11.67 8.74 10.96
CA MET A 264 -10.66 8.35 9.97
C MET A 264 -9.65 7.37 10.60
N PRO A 265 -9.44 6.17 10.04
CA PRO A 265 -8.35 5.29 10.42
C PRO A 265 -7.00 5.99 10.25
N ILE A 266 -6.05 5.71 11.13
CA ILE A 266 -4.80 6.47 11.19
C ILE A 266 -3.61 5.54 11.01
N ASN A 267 -2.77 5.85 10.04
CA ASN A 267 -1.42 5.31 9.95
C ASN A 267 -0.49 6.22 10.76
N LEU A 268 -0.02 5.70 11.89
CA LEU A 268 0.84 6.40 12.85
C LEU A 268 2.28 6.32 12.35
N LEU A 269 2.76 7.37 11.69
CA LEU A 269 4.05 7.34 10.99
C LEU A 269 5.18 7.93 11.85
N SER A 270 6.17 7.08 12.14
CA SER A 270 7.46 7.49 12.69
C SER A 270 8.58 7.24 11.66
N ALA A 271 9.09 8.33 11.09
CA ALA A 271 10.07 8.31 9.99
C ALA A 271 11.48 8.75 10.43
N GLY A 272 12.04 8.08 11.45
CA GLY A 272 13.40 8.36 11.94
C GLY A 272 14.45 7.81 10.98
N GLN A 273 15.54 8.55 10.72
CA GLN A 273 16.59 8.11 9.81
C GLN A 273 17.80 7.65 10.61
N ALA A 274 18.12 6.35 10.52
CA ALA A 274 19.20 5.70 11.23
C ALA A 274 20.54 6.36 10.91
N GLY A 275 21.18 6.88 11.95
CA GLY A 275 22.44 7.63 11.86
C GLY A 275 22.28 9.13 11.65
N ALA A 276 21.04 9.64 11.58
CA ALA A 276 20.73 11.07 11.49
C ALA A 276 19.74 11.51 12.58
N THR A 277 18.46 11.11 12.47
CA THR A 277 17.39 11.47 13.42
C THR A 277 16.95 10.31 14.32
N SER A 278 17.61 9.16 14.19
CA SER A 278 17.56 8.02 15.11
C SER A 278 18.94 7.35 15.21
N PRO A 279 19.20 6.47 16.20
CA PRO A 279 20.51 5.83 16.38
C PRO A 279 21.00 5.08 15.13
N ALA A 280 22.30 5.16 14.82
CA ALA A 280 22.87 4.40 13.69
C ALA A 280 22.72 2.88 13.83
N ALA A 281 22.61 2.38 15.08
CA ALA A 281 22.29 0.98 15.34
C ALA A 281 20.81 0.72 15.03
N LEU A 282 20.54 -0.22 14.10
CA LEU A 282 19.21 -0.51 13.58
C LEU A 282 18.20 -0.86 14.68
N ALA A 283 18.60 -1.65 15.69
CA ALA A 283 17.73 -2.02 16.81
C ALA A 283 17.30 -0.79 17.65
N GLY A 284 18.19 0.18 17.84
CA GLY A 284 17.88 1.43 18.55
C GLY A 284 16.95 2.33 17.74
N SER A 285 17.14 2.40 16.41
CA SER A 285 16.21 3.09 15.50
C SER A 285 14.82 2.47 15.53
N LEU A 286 14.72 1.15 15.52
CA LEU A 286 13.45 0.43 15.60
C LEU A 286 12.74 0.65 16.95
N ALA A 287 13.49 0.59 18.07
CA ALA A 287 12.93 0.87 19.40
C ALA A 287 12.42 2.31 19.53
N GLN A 288 13.14 3.29 18.96
CA GLN A 288 12.69 4.68 18.92
C GLN A 288 11.41 4.82 18.11
N ALA A 289 11.34 4.25 16.91
CA ALA A 289 10.15 4.33 16.07
C ALA A 289 8.92 3.70 16.74
N LEU A 290 9.13 2.58 17.44
CA LEU A 290 8.10 1.92 18.23
C LEU A 290 7.61 2.81 19.38
N ALA A 291 8.53 3.43 20.14
CA ALA A 291 8.18 4.35 21.22
C ALA A 291 7.32 5.52 20.70
N GLU A 292 7.75 6.16 19.62
CA GLU A 292 7.03 7.27 19.00
C GLU A 292 5.60 6.86 18.63
N CYS A 293 5.41 5.73 17.96
CA CYS A 293 4.08 5.23 17.58
C CYS A 293 3.24 4.77 18.77
N LEU A 294 3.83 4.14 19.79
CA LEU A 294 3.12 3.75 21.01
C LEU A 294 2.61 4.96 21.78
N SER A 295 3.31 6.10 21.75
CA SER A 295 2.85 7.33 22.38
C SER A 295 1.53 7.84 21.75
N ALA A 296 1.44 7.81 20.42
CA ALA A 296 0.22 8.21 19.72
C ALA A 296 -0.88 7.14 19.83
N LEU A 297 -0.53 5.86 19.75
CA LEU A 297 -1.49 4.76 19.98
C LEU A 297 -2.15 4.89 21.37
N THR A 298 -1.36 5.25 22.38
CA THR A 298 -1.84 5.50 23.75
C THR A 298 -2.82 6.65 23.78
N TYR A 299 -2.45 7.81 23.20
CA TYR A 299 -3.36 8.94 23.09
C TYR A 299 -4.67 8.58 22.38
N VAL A 300 -4.59 7.93 21.21
CA VAL A 300 -5.76 7.57 20.41
C VAL A 300 -6.71 6.67 21.19
N ASN A 301 -6.19 5.66 21.90
CA ASN A 301 -7.02 4.73 22.68
C ASN A 301 -7.57 5.34 23.97
N LEU A 302 -6.93 6.37 24.53
CA LEU A 302 -7.50 7.15 25.63
C LEU A 302 -8.68 8.02 25.16
N VAL A 303 -8.62 8.56 23.94
CA VAL A 303 -9.72 9.36 23.35
C VAL A 303 -10.85 8.47 22.85
N LYS A 304 -10.51 7.41 22.12
CA LYS A 304 -11.46 6.52 21.45
C LYS A 304 -10.92 5.07 21.44
N PRO A 305 -11.23 4.29 22.49
CA PRO A 305 -10.84 2.89 22.60
C PRO A 305 -11.11 2.07 21.34
N GLY A 306 -10.11 1.35 20.85
CA GLY A 306 -10.25 0.49 19.67
C GLY A 306 -10.38 1.24 18.35
N HIS A 307 -10.07 2.54 18.29
CA HIS A 307 -10.03 3.27 17.02
C HIS A 307 -8.98 2.64 16.08
N PRO A 308 -9.28 2.43 14.78
CA PRO A 308 -8.36 1.78 13.86
C PRO A 308 -7.04 2.55 13.70
N CYS A 309 -5.94 1.91 14.11
CA CYS A 309 -4.59 2.41 13.93
C CYS A 309 -3.70 1.38 13.24
N VAL A 310 -2.82 1.88 12.37
CA VAL A 310 -1.71 1.12 11.79
C VAL A 310 -0.43 1.64 12.43
N MET A 311 0.42 0.72 12.89
CA MET A 311 1.75 1.01 13.41
C MET A 311 2.70 1.24 12.24
N GLY A 312 2.81 2.50 11.79
CA GLY A 312 3.66 2.97 10.72
C GLY A 312 5.12 3.14 11.15
N LEU A 313 5.76 2.01 11.46
CA LEU A 313 7.16 1.97 11.90
C LEU A 313 8.08 2.07 10.69
N TRP A 314 8.49 3.29 10.32
CA TRP A 314 9.30 3.58 9.13
C TRP A 314 10.70 4.12 9.48
N PRO A 315 11.50 3.40 10.28
CA PRO A 315 12.88 3.80 10.48
C PRO A 315 13.64 3.65 9.15
N PHE A 316 14.01 4.76 8.53
CA PHE A 316 14.75 4.80 7.27
C PHE A 316 16.25 4.65 7.51
N VAL A 317 17.00 4.21 6.51
CA VAL A 317 18.47 4.15 6.57
C VAL A 317 19.12 5.34 5.86
N SER A 318 20.25 5.83 6.41
CA SER A 318 21.12 6.80 5.74
C SER A 318 22.31 6.11 5.08
N ASP A 319 22.70 6.54 3.87
CA ASP A 319 24.08 6.36 3.41
C ASP A 319 24.98 7.30 4.22
N LEU A 320 25.64 6.76 5.25
CA LEU A 320 26.49 7.53 6.17
C LEU A 320 27.68 8.24 5.50
N ARG A 321 28.01 7.90 4.24
CA ARG A 321 29.09 8.57 3.48
C ARG A 321 28.60 9.88 2.86
N THR A 322 27.32 9.95 2.51
CA THR A 322 26.73 11.07 1.75
C THR A 322 25.67 11.84 2.54
N GLY A 323 25.12 11.22 3.58
CA GLY A 323 23.96 11.72 4.34
C GLY A 323 22.62 11.52 3.62
N ALA A 324 22.61 10.95 2.42
CA ALA A 324 21.38 10.70 1.68
C ALA A 324 20.57 9.57 2.33
N MET A 325 19.24 9.69 2.29
CA MET A 325 18.34 8.57 2.63
C MET A 325 18.49 7.47 1.58
N THR A 326 18.48 6.21 2.02
CA THR A 326 18.49 5.03 1.15
C THR A 326 17.28 4.16 1.46
N GLY A 327 16.46 3.92 0.44
CA GLY A 327 15.30 3.03 0.57
C GLY A 327 15.49 1.67 -0.10
N GLY A 328 16.55 1.51 -0.90
CA GLY A 328 16.84 0.28 -1.65
C GLY A 328 17.88 -0.64 -1.01
N SER A 329 18.36 -0.32 0.19
CA SER A 329 19.48 -1.04 0.83
C SER A 329 19.05 -2.36 1.50
N GLY A 330 20.04 -3.23 1.77
CA GLY A 330 19.80 -4.47 2.51
C GLY A 330 19.46 -4.22 3.98
N GLU A 331 20.04 -3.16 4.56
CA GLU A 331 19.72 -2.67 5.90
C GLU A 331 18.26 -2.20 5.98
N GLU A 332 17.79 -1.46 4.99
CA GLU A 332 16.38 -1.04 4.90
C GLU A 332 15.47 -2.28 4.80
N ALA A 333 15.81 -3.24 3.93
CA ALA A 333 15.01 -4.44 3.72
C ALA A 333 14.82 -5.27 5.01
N VAL A 334 15.89 -5.51 5.77
CA VAL A 334 15.80 -6.23 7.05
C VAL A 334 15.13 -5.38 8.14
N MET A 335 15.32 -4.07 8.11
CA MET A 335 14.72 -3.16 9.09
C MET A 335 13.20 -3.08 8.93
N MET A 336 12.68 -2.97 7.70
CA MET A 336 11.24 -3.00 7.43
C MET A 336 10.62 -4.36 7.78
N ALA A 337 11.30 -5.47 7.49
CA ALA A 337 10.85 -6.80 7.92
C ALA A 337 10.79 -6.92 9.46
N ALA A 338 11.79 -6.40 10.17
CA ALA A 338 11.82 -6.38 11.64
C ALA A 338 10.73 -5.47 12.22
N ALA A 339 10.49 -4.31 11.60
CA ALA A 339 9.43 -3.38 11.99
C ALA A 339 8.04 -4.02 11.91
N ALA A 340 7.75 -4.68 10.78
CA ALA A 340 6.52 -5.45 10.62
C ALA A 340 6.41 -6.58 11.66
N GLN A 341 7.49 -7.33 11.87
CA GLN A 341 7.52 -8.41 12.85
C GLN A 341 7.19 -7.92 14.27
N VAL A 342 7.76 -6.79 14.70
CA VAL A 342 7.55 -6.25 16.06
C VAL A 342 6.12 -5.76 16.27
N ALA A 343 5.55 -5.02 15.30
CA ALA A 343 4.15 -4.60 15.37
C ALA A 343 3.19 -5.81 15.40
N ASN A 344 3.43 -6.80 14.55
CA ASN A 344 2.65 -8.04 14.51
C ASN A 344 2.82 -8.87 15.80
N TRP A 345 4.00 -8.87 16.42
CA TRP A 345 4.26 -9.54 17.70
C TRP A 345 3.42 -8.95 18.85
N LEU A 346 3.14 -7.64 18.80
CA LEU A 346 2.21 -6.95 19.70
C LEU A 346 0.72 -7.18 19.33
N GLY A 347 0.47 -7.90 18.23
CA GLY A 347 -0.86 -8.11 17.65
C GLY A 347 -1.46 -6.86 16.99
N LEU A 348 -0.65 -5.83 16.72
CA LEU A 348 -1.11 -4.57 16.15
C LEU A 348 -0.96 -4.58 14.62
N PRO A 349 -1.89 -3.96 13.87
CA PRO A 349 -1.75 -3.81 12.43
C PRO A 349 -0.44 -3.10 12.05
N SER A 350 0.38 -3.73 11.22
CA SER A 350 1.69 -3.21 10.81
C SER A 350 1.64 -2.43 9.50
N GLY A 351 2.42 -1.34 9.44
CA GLY A 351 2.63 -0.54 8.24
C GLY A 351 4.10 -0.23 8.04
N VAL A 352 4.68 -0.60 6.90
CA VAL A 352 6.11 -0.39 6.60
C VAL A 352 6.30 0.17 5.20
N ALA A 353 7.36 0.94 5.01
CA ALA A 353 7.70 1.52 3.72
C ALA A 353 8.69 0.62 2.97
N ALA A 354 8.28 -0.06 1.90
CA ALA A 354 9.16 -0.90 1.11
C ALA A 354 8.78 -0.85 -0.37
N GLY A 355 9.77 -0.83 -1.27
CA GLY A 355 9.52 -0.67 -2.71
C GLY A 355 9.81 0.73 -3.26
N MET A 356 10.40 1.60 -2.45
CA MET A 356 11.09 2.78 -2.96
C MET A 356 12.50 2.40 -3.44
N ALA A 357 12.91 2.92 -4.59
CA ALA A 357 14.26 2.73 -5.12
C ALA A 357 15.09 4.01 -5.04
N ASP A 358 16.40 3.84 -4.85
CA ASP A 358 17.38 4.93 -4.92
C ASP A 358 17.74 5.25 -6.38
N SER A 359 17.43 4.33 -7.31
CA SER A 359 17.54 4.55 -8.76
C SER A 359 16.65 5.69 -9.22
N LYS A 360 17.14 6.45 -10.21
CA LYS A 360 16.45 7.65 -10.74
C LYS A 360 15.44 7.27 -11.84
N VAL A 361 15.52 6.04 -12.34
CA VAL A 361 14.78 5.54 -13.50
C VAL A 361 14.34 4.10 -13.24
N PRO A 362 13.33 3.58 -13.96
CA PRO A 362 12.90 2.18 -13.83
C PRO A 362 13.88 1.21 -14.53
N ASP A 363 15.09 1.10 -14.00
CA ASP A 363 16.15 0.25 -14.53
C ASP A 363 16.39 -1.01 -13.67
N ASN A 364 17.48 -1.73 -13.95
CA ASN A 364 17.89 -2.88 -13.16
C ASN A 364 18.16 -2.52 -11.70
N GLN A 365 18.62 -1.29 -11.41
CA GLN A 365 18.79 -0.83 -10.02
C GLN A 365 17.45 -0.79 -9.30
N ALA A 366 16.47 -0.10 -9.89
CA ALA A 366 15.12 -0.04 -9.32
C ALA A 366 14.52 -1.44 -9.10
N GLY A 367 14.66 -2.34 -10.08
CA GLY A 367 14.09 -3.68 -9.99
C GLY A 367 14.63 -4.51 -8.82
N HIS A 368 15.95 -4.56 -8.62
CA HIS A 368 16.52 -5.40 -7.57
C HIS A 368 16.36 -4.80 -6.16
N GLU A 369 16.45 -3.48 -6.01
CA GLU A 369 16.22 -2.78 -4.74
C GLU A 369 14.79 -3.00 -4.24
N LYS A 370 13.80 -2.83 -5.13
CA LYS A 370 12.38 -3.05 -4.81
C LYS A 370 12.09 -4.53 -4.54
N GLY A 371 12.62 -5.43 -5.37
CA GLY A 371 12.39 -6.87 -5.19
C GLY A 371 12.92 -7.39 -3.86
N LEU A 372 14.06 -6.88 -3.40
CA LEU A 372 14.62 -7.23 -2.09
C LEU A 372 13.75 -6.70 -0.94
N THR A 373 13.45 -5.41 -0.94
CA THR A 373 12.74 -4.75 0.17
C THR A 373 11.30 -5.22 0.31
N VAL A 374 10.55 -5.23 -0.79
CA VAL A 374 9.15 -5.69 -0.79
C VAL A 374 9.05 -7.19 -0.52
N GLY A 375 9.98 -7.98 -1.06
CA GLY A 375 10.06 -9.42 -0.82
C GLY A 375 10.22 -9.77 0.67
N LEU A 376 11.15 -9.11 1.35
CA LEU A 376 11.39 -9.32 2.79
C LEU A 376 10.21 -8.83 3.63
N ALA A 377 9.68 -7.64 3.36
CA ALA A 377 8.53 -7.09 4.08
C ALA A 377 7.28 -7.99 3.95
N GLY A 378 6.96 -8.44 2.74
CA GLY A 378 5.86 -9.36 2.49
C GLY A 378 6.03 -10.70 3.19
N ASN A 379 7.21 -11.33 3.09
CA ASN A 379 7.47 -12.61 3.76
C ASN A 379 7.51 -12.48 5.31
N ALA A 380 7.80 -11.29 5.84
CA ALA A 380 7.70 -10.98 7.26
C ALA A 380 6.25 -10.74 7.75
N GLY A 381 5.28 -10.68 6.83
CA GLY A 381 3.87 -10.52 7.17
C GLY A 381 3.45 -9.07 7.41
N ALA A 382 4.16 -8.09 6.84
CA ALA A 382 3.76 -6.69 6.91
C ALA A 382 2.32 -6.51 6.39
N ASN A 383 1.42 -5.98 7.21
CA ASN A 383 0.01 -5.92 6.82
C ASN A 383 -0.22 -4.94 5.68
N LEU A 384 0.43 -3.78 5.74
CA LEU A 384 0.41 -2.76 4.71
C LEU A 384 1.86 -2.43 4.31
N VAL A 385 2.23 -2.83 3.10
CA VAL A 385 3.50 -2.47 2.47
C VAL A 385 3.25 -1.24 1.61
N TYR A 386 3.69 -0.10 2.11
CA TYR A 386 3.60 1.20 1.47
C TYR A 386 4.77 1.42 0.52
N GLU A 387 4.63 2.36 -0.43
CA GLU A 387 5.63 2.65 -1.48
C GLU A 387 5.97 1.45 -2.38
N ALA A 388 5.16 0.39 -2.35
CA ALA A 388 5.41 -0.88 -3.01
C ALA A 388 5.47 -0.78 -4.55
N ALA A 389 4.94 0.31 -5.11
CA ALA A 389 4.93 0.56 -6.54
C ALA A 389 5.18 2.04 -6.88
N GLY A 390 5.88 2.27 -7.99
CA GLY A 390 6.05 3.56 -8.65
C GLY A 390 7.18 4.44 -8.14
N MET A 391 7.66 4.25 -6.91
CA MET A 391 8.59 5.17 -6.25
C MET A 391 10.04 5.00 -6.70
N LEU A 392 10.70 6.13 -6.99
CA LEU A 392 12.07 6.25 -7.50
C LEU A 392 12.78 7.43 -6.82
N ALA A 393 14.09 7.53 -7.06
CA ALA A 393 14.95 8.61 -6.63
C ALA A 393 14.88 8.90 -5.13
N SER A 394 14.84 7.84 -4.31
CA SER A 394 14.78 7.93 -2.84
C SER A 394 13.60 8.81 -2.38
N LEU A 395 12.40 8.45 -2.85
CA LEU A 395 11.12 9.15 -2.65
C LEU A 395 10.94 10.50 -3.37
N LEU A 396 11.89 10.94 -4.19
CA LEU A 396 11.76 12.23 -4.88
C LEU A 396 10.97 12.14 -6.18
N ALA A 397 10.77 10.94 -6.75
CA ALA A 397 10.10 10.75 -8.02
C ALA A 397 9.12 9.57 -8.04
N CYS A 398 8.11 9.67 -8.89
CA CYS A 398 7.26 8.55 -9.31
C CYS A 398 7.37 8.32 -10.82
N SER A 399 7.11 7.11 -11.32
CA SER A 399 6.98 6.81 -12.75
C SER A 399 5.72 5.98 -13.01
N TYR A 400 4.98 6.35 -14.06
CA TYR A 400 3.83 5.58 -14.54
C TYR A 400 4.24 4.20 -15.04
N GLU A 401 5.37 4.12 -15.74
CA GLU A 401 5.94 2.87 -16.22
C GLU A 401 6.41 2.00 -15.05
N ALA A 402 7.03 2.60 -14.03
CA ALA A 402 7.41 1.88 -12.82
C ALA A 402 6.18 1.31 -12.08
N LEU A 403 5.05 2.02 -12.00
CA LEU A 403 3.83 1.48 -11.41
C LEU A 403 3.38 0.18 -12.08
N VAL A 404 3.44 0.12 -13.41
CA VAL A 404 3.08 -1.09 -14.18
C VAL A 404 4.12 -2.20 -14.01
N ILE A 405 5.41 -1.89 -14.07
CA ILE A 405 6.50 -2.86 -13.84
C ILE A 405 6.39 -3.44 -12.43
N ASP A 406 6.16 -2.58 -11.45
CA ASP A 406 6.08 -2.98 -10.06
C ASP A 406 4.81 -3.83 -9.81
N ASN A 407 3.72 -3.65 -10.56
CA ASN A 407 2.56 -4.55 -10.46
C ASN A 407 2.95 -6.03 -10.74
N ASP A 408 3.75 -6.29 -11.77
CA ASP A 408 4.31 -7.65 -12.02
C ASP A 408 5.19 -8.13 -10.86
N LEU A 409 6.04 -7.24 -10.34
CA LEU A 409 6.90 -7.54 -9.20
C LEU A 409 6.07 -7.94 -7.98
N LEU A 410 5.02 -7.17 -7.66
CA LEU A 410 4.14 -7.41 -6.52
C LEU A 410 3.38 -8.73 -6.66
N GLY A 411 2.92 -9.07 -7.86
CA GLY A 411 2.35 -10.39 -8.13
C GLY A 411 3.34 -11.52 -7.84
N ALA A 412 4.59 -11.38 -8.30
CA ALA A 412 5.64 -12.36 -8.05
C ALA A 412 6.00 -12.46 -6.56
N VAL A 413 6.12 -11.34 -5.85
CA VAL A 413 6.34 -11.33 -4.40
C VAL A 413 5.18 -12.00 -3.68
N ASN A 414 3.94 -11.66 -4.01
CA ASN A 414 2.76 -12.25 -3.39
C ASN A 414 2.71 -13.78 -3.61
N ARG A 415 3.21 -14.26 -4.75
CA ARG A 415 3.37 -15.70 -5.02
C ARG A 415 4.41 -16.33 -4.09
N THR A 416 5.49 -15.62 -3.74
CA THR A 416 6.44 -16.11 -2.72
C THR A 416 5.81 -16.17 -1.33
N VAL A 417 4.99 -15.17 -0.97
CA VAL A 417 4.29 -15.11 0.33
C VAL A 417 3.33 -16.29 0.48
N ARG A 418 2.59 -16.65 -0.59
CA ARG A 418 1.70 -17.83 -0.61
C ARG A 418 2.43 -19.16 -0.30
N GLY A 419 3.72 -19.28 -0.64
CA GLY A 419 4.49 -20.51 -0.41
C GLY A 419 4.08 -21.67 -1.35
N ILE A 420 4.10 -22.91 -0.85
CA ILE A 420 3.75 -24.11 -1.64
C ILE A 420 2.71 -24.91 -0.88
N GLU A 421 1.54 -25.16 -1.48
CA GLU A 421 0.57 -26.09 -0.90
C GLU A 421 1.04 -27.53 -1.06
N VAL A 422 1.23 -28.23 0.07
CA VAL A 422 1.60 -29.64 0.09
C VAL A 422 0.38 -30.48 0.47
N THR A 423 -0.20 -31.14 -0.52
CA THR A 423 -1.34 -32.05 -0.39
C THR A 423 -1.08 -33.32 -1.21
N PRO A 424 -1.82 -34.42 -0.97
CA PRO A 424 -1.73 -35.60 -1.82
C PRO A 424 -1.93 -35.30 -3.31
N ASP A 425 -2.84 -34.38 -3.64
CA ASP A 425 -3.14 -34.00 -5.02
C ASP A 425 -2.02 -33.14 -5.64
N SER A 426 -1.46 -32.16 -4.91
CA SER A 426 -0.36 -31.33 -5.42
C SER A 426 0.95 -32.12 -5.58
N LEU A 427 1.17 -33.17 -4.79
CA LEU A 427 2.29 -34.10 -4.96
C LEU A 427 2.19 -34.93 -6.26
N SER A 428 0.99 -35.06 -6.84
CA SER A 428 0.80 -35.50 -8.23
C SER A 428 1.37 -36.89 -8.57
N VAL A 429 1.40 -37.82 -7.61
CA VAL A 429 2.07 -39.13 -7.75
C VAL A 429 1.55 -39.94 -8.95
N GLU A 430 0.23 -40.00 -9.14
CA GLU A 430 -0.36 -40.73 -10.28
C GLU A 430 -0.10 -40.03 -11.62
N THR A 431 -0.09 -38.69 -11.66
CA THR A 431 0.32 -37.94 -12.86
C THR A 431 1.77 -38.22 -13.22
N ILE A 432 2.67 -38.19 -12.23
CA ILE A 432 4.09 -38.52 -12.40
C ILE A 432 4.22 -39.93 -12.96
N LYS A 433 3.56 -40.92 -12.34
CA LYS A 433 3.54 -42.31 -12.81
C LYS A 433 3.03 -42.43 -14.25
N SER A 434 1.94 -41.75 -14.60
CA SER A 434 1.40 -41.73 -15.97
C SER A 434 2.41 -41.19 -16.98
N VAL A 435 3.11 -40.11 -16.63
CA VAL A 435 4.09 -39.47 -17.51
C VAL A 435 5.34 -40.32 -17.70
N ILE A 436 5.91 -40.90 -16.63
CA ILE A 436 7.15 -41.70 -16.72
C ILE A 436 6.95 -43.00 -17.52
N PHE A 437 5.75 -43.58 -17.48
CA PHE A 437 5.39 -44.76 -18.28
C PHE A 437 4.71 -44.39 -19.61
N GLY A 438 4.61 -43.10 -19.94
CA GLY A 438 3.88 -42.57 -21.08
C GLY A 438 4.72 -41.62 -21.95
N ALA A 439 4.22 -40.40 -22.15
CA ALA A 439 4.79 -39.42 -23.08
C ALA A 439 6.16 -38.85 -22.67
N GLY A 440 6.59 -39.05 -21.43
CA GLY A 440 7.87 -38.54 -20.93
C GLY A 440 7.92 -37.03 -20.65
N HIS A 441 6.80 -36.31 -20.77
CA HIS A 441 6.66 -34.89 -20.39
C HIS A 441 5.25 -34.56 -19.90
N PHE A 442 5.09 -33.43 -19.20
CA PHE A 442 3.83 -33.01 -18.57
C PHE A 442 2.98 -32.06 -19.43
N LEU A 443 3.51 -31.50 -20.52
CA LEU A 443 2.84 -30.44 -21.32
C LEU A 443 1.41 -30.76 -21.78
N GLY A 444 1.08 -32.02 -22.01
CA GLY A 444 -0.26 -32.46 -22.45
C GLY A 444 -1.15 -33.02 -21.33
N GLN A 445 -0.73 -32.94 -20.06
CA GLN A 445 -1.48 -33.48 -18.94
C GLN A 445 -2.61 -32.53 -18.55
N ASP A 446 -3.80 -33.08 -18.29
CA ASP A 446 -4.98 -32.31 -17.86
C ASP A 446 -4.70 -31.50 -16.59
N GLN A 447 -3.91 -32.07 -15.67
CA GLN A 447 -3.48 -31.38 -14.46
C GLN A 447 -2.67 -30.12 -14.78
N THR A 448 -1.69 -30.21 -15.68
CA THR A 448 -0.87 -29.06 -16.08
C THR A 448 -1.73 -27.94 -16.64
N LEU A 449 -2.70 -28.26 -17.51
CA LEU A 449 -3.60 -27.28 -18.10
C LEU A 449 -4.52 -26.63 -17.06
N THR A 450 -4.96 -27.41 -16.06
CA THR A 450 -5.85 -26.93 -15.00
C THR A 450 -5.12 -26.00 -14.02
N MET A 451 -3.83 -26.25 -13.77
CA MET A 451 -3.04 -25.49 -12.80
C MET A 451 -2.42 -24.19 -13.36
N MET A 452 -2.50 -23.95 -14.67
CA MET A 452 -1.87 -22.78 -15.30
C MET A 452 -2.29 -21.46 -14.63
N GLU A 453 -3.57 -21.32 -14.30
CA GLU A 453 -4.14 -20.07 -13.78
C GLU A 453 -4.23 -20.06 -12.24
N SER A 454 -4.09 -21.22 -11.58
CA SER A 454 -4.22 -21.37 -10.12
C SER A 454 -2.89 -21.51 -9.38
N GLU A 455 -1.81 -21.90 -10.06
CA GLU A 455 -0.49 -22.16 -9.45
C GLU A 455 0.57 -21.17 -9.94
N TYR A 456 0.49 -20.77 -11.21
CA TYR A 456 1.50 -19.96 -11.87
C TYR A 456 1.02 -18.53 -12.05
N ILE A 457 1.96 -17.60 -11.91
CA ILE A 457 1.75 -16.20 -12.26
C ILE A 457 2.51 -15.86 -13.54
N TYR A 458 1.82 -15.16 -14.43
CA TYR A 458 2.35 -14.70 -15.71
C TYR A 458 2.50 -13.18 -15.69
N PRO A 459 3.71 -12.66 -15.90
CA PRO A 459 3.94 -11.23 -15.93
C PRO A 459 3.31 -10.61 -17.19
N GLU A 460 2.78 -9.41 -17.06
CA GLU A 460 2.25 -8.61 -18.18
C GLU A 460 3.37 -7.86 -18.91
N VAL A 461 4.36 -7.36 -18.16
CA VAL A 461 5.53 -6.64 -18.67
C VAL A 461 6.73 -7.56 -18.87
N GLY A 462 6.93 -8.54 -17.99
CA GLY A 462 8.06 -9.48 -18.07
C GLY A 462 8.03 -10.33 -19.34
N ASP A 463 9.09 -10.25 -20.16
CA ASP A 463 9.21 -11.05 -21.38
C ASP A 463 9.94 -12.38 -21.09
N ARG A 464 9.36 -13.49 -21.55
CA ARG A 464 9.87 -14.86 -21.38
C ARG A 464 10.08 -15.58 -22.73
N VAL A 465 10.00 -14.89 -23.86
CA VAL A 465 10.20 -15.46 -25.20
C VAL A 465 11.68 -15.71 -25.49
N SER A 466 11.97 -16.45 -26.57
CA SER A 466 13.35 -16.69 -26.97
C SER A 466 14.01 -15.40 -27.47
N PRO A 467 15.35 -15.24 -27.37
CA PRO A 467 16.02 -14.05 -27.87
C PRO A 467 15.74 -13.76 -29.36
N ALA A 468 15.64 -14.79 -30.19
CA ALA A 468 15.34 -14.62 -31.62
C ALA A 468 13.93 -14.04 -31.82
N ASP A 469 12.92 -14.60 -31.15
CA ASP A 469 11.54 -14.11 -31.23
C ASP A 469 11.43 -12.67 -30.69
N TRP A 470 12.16 -12.33 -29.63
CA TRP A 470 12.19 -10.99 -29.06
C TRP A 470 12.81 -9.96 -30.03
N PHE A 471 13.91 -10.32 -30.70
CA PHE A 471 14.51 -9.46 -31.73
C PHE A 471 13.58 -9.28 -32.93
N ASP A 472 12.95 -10.36 -33.40
CA ASP A 472 12.00 -10.31 -34.51
C ASP A 472 10.74 -9.49 -34.16
N ALA A 473 10.37 -9.46 -32.87
CA ALA A 473 9.28 -8.63 -32.33
C ALA A 473 9.67 -7.18 -32.00
N GLY A 474 10.90 -6.75 -32.33
CA GLY A 474 11.33 -5.35 -32.21
C GLY A 474 12.17 -5.02 -30.97
N ALA A 475 12.60 -6.02 -30.20
CA ALA A 475 13.60 -5.88 -29.13
C ALA A 475 13.23 -4.84 -28.03
N THR A 476 11.96 -4.83 -27.61
CA THR A 476 11.48 -3.85 -26.63
C THR A 476 12.03 -4.09 -25.22
N THR A 477 12.29 -3.02 -24.50
CA THR A 477 12.64 -3.02 -23.08
C THR A 477 11.38 -3.18 -22.19
N ALA A 478 11.58 -3.50 -20.91
CA ALA A 478 10.47 -3.57 -19.95
C ALA A 478 9.77 -2.20 -19.79
N GLU A 479 10.54 -1.10 -19.76
CA GLU A 479 9.98 0.25 -19.67
C GLU A 479 9.12 0.61 -20.89
N GLU A 480 9.55 0.25 -22.11
CA GLU A 480 8.76 0.51 -23.33
C GLU A 480 7.44 -0.28 -23.35
N ARG A 481 7.45 -1.55 -22.89
CA ARG A 481 6.20 -2.32 -22.77
C ARG A 481 5.28 -1.74 -21.71
N ALA A 482 5.83 -1.37 -20.55
CA ALA A 482 5.08 -0.71 -19.48
C ALA A 482 4.47 0.63 -19.93
N ARG A 483 5.18 1.41 -20.75
CA ARG A 483 4.67 2.66 -21.33
C ARG A 483 3.42 2.44 -22.17
N VAL A 484 3.41 1.40 -23.00
CA VAL A 484 2.25 1.05 -23.83
C VAL A 484 1.04 0.71 -22.97
N ILE A 485 1.24 -0.10 -21.92
CA ILE A 485 0.18 -0.48 -20.97
C ILE A 485 -0.34 0.74 -20.21
N ALA A 486 0.55 1.53 -19.61
CA ALA A 486 0.18 2.74 -18.86
C ALA A 486 -0.60 3.74 -19.74
N SER A 487 -0.14 3.99 -20.97
CA SER A 487 -0.82 4.89 -21.91
C SER A 487 -2.18 4.34 -22.35
N GLY A 488 -2.29 3.03 -22.56
CA GLY A 488 -3.56 2.37 -22.88
C GLY A 488 -4.59 2.49 -21.76
N ILE A 489 -4.15 2.29 -20.51
CA ILE A 489 -5.01 2.48 -19.33
C ILE A 489 -5.42 3.94 -19.20
N LEU A 490 -4.47 4.87 -19.22
CA LEU A 490 -4.73 6.30 -18.96
C LEU A 490 -5.46 7.02 -20.10
N SER A 491 -5.55 6.41 -21.29
CA SER A 491 -6.39 6.90 -22.39
C SER A 491 -7.84 6.40 -22.31
N SER A 492 -8.12 5.30 -21.58
CA SER A 492 -9.42 4.62 -21.64
C SER A 492 -10.13 4.36 -20.31
N HIS A 493 -9.39 4.28 -19.19
CA HIS A 493 -9.95 4.00 -17.87
C HIS A 493 -10.27 5.27 -17.11
N PHE A 494 -11.55 5.48 -16.80
CA PHE A 494 -12.04 6.60 -16.00
C PHE A 494 -13.01 6.02 -14.96
N PRO A 495 -12.63 5.94 -13.67
CA PRO A 495 -13.52 5.46 -12.63
C PRO A 495 -14.84 6.25 -12.59
N ALA A 496 -15.94 5.55 -12.31
CA ALA A 496 -17.28 6.11 -12.36
C ALA A 496 -18.09 5.85 -11.08
N HIS A 497 -17.41 5.53 -9.97
CA HIS A 497 -18.02 5.27 -8.66
C HIS A 497 -18.64 6.54 -8.04
N VAL A 498 -18.16 7.73 -8.43
CA VAL A 498 -18.81 9.01 -8.13
C VAL A 498 -19.55 9.52 -9.37
N SER A 499 -20.88 9.61 -9.28
CA SER A 499 -21.71 10.09 -10.40
C SER A 499 -21.46 11.56 -10.74
N PRO A 500 -21.66 11.99 -12.01
CA PRO A 500 -21.53 13.40 -12.41
C PRO A 500 -22.41 14.37 -11.59
N GLU A 501 -23.59 13.92 -11.15
CA GLU A 501 -24.50 14.72 -10.32
C GLU A 501 -23.93 14.97 -8.92
N ILE A 502 -23.30 13.95 -8.31
CA ILE A 502 -22.63 14.08 -7.02
C ILE A 502 -21.38 14.95 -7.16
N ASP A 503 -20.58 14.75 -8.22
CA ASP A 503 -19.40 15.58 -8.50
C ASP A 503 -19.76 17.07 -8.66
N ALA A 504 -20.83 17.37 -9.39
CA ALA A 504 -21.31 18.74 -9.54
C ALA A 504 -21.65 19.41 -8.20
N GLU A 505 -22.22 18.64 -7.25
CA GLU A 505 -22.52 19.14 -5.91
C GLU A 505 -21.25 19.33 -5.06
N VAL A 506 -20.27 18.42 -5.16
CA VAL A 506 -18.94 18.60 -4.55
C VAL A 506 -18.31 19.91 -5.05
N ARG A 507 -18.24 20.11 -6.37
CA ARG A 507 -17.66 21.30 -6.99
C ARG A 507 -18.40 22.60 -6.67
N ARG A 508 -19.69 22.53 -6.33
CA ARG A 508 -20.47 23.68 -5.87
C ARG A 508 -20.05 24.13 -4.46
N ARG A 509 -19.60 23.19 -3.64
CA ARG A 509 -19.25 23.40 -2.21
C ARG A 509 -17.76 23.64 -2.00
N PHE A 510 -16.90 23.05 -2.83
CA PHE A 510 -15.45 23.05 -2.67
C PHE A 510 -14.75 23.62 -3.92
N ASP A 511 -13.64 24.36 -3.74
CA ASP A 511 -12.84 24.92 -4.84
C ASP A 511 -11.99 23.82 -5.51
N ILE A 512 -12.64 23.00 -6.34
CA ILE A 512 -12.01 21.90 -7.06
C ILE A 512 -11.39 22.40 -8.38
N ARG A 513 -10.08 22.22 -8.50
CA ARG A 513 -9.24 22.70 -9.60
C ARG A 513 -8.94 21.66 -10.66
N LEU A 514 -9.19 20.37 -10.38
CA LEU A 514 -9.13 19.34 -11.41
C LEU A 514 -10.29 19.56 -12.41
N PRO A 515 -10.05 19.79 -13.71
CA PRO A 515 -11.10 20.04 -14.70
C PRO A 515 -12.04 18.85 -14.87
N THR A 516 -13.34 19.12 -15.05
CA THR A 516 -14.37 18.08 -15.22
C THR A 516 -14.11 17.22 -16.45
N GLU A 517 -13.59 17.78 -17.54
CA GLU A 517 -13.31 17.04 -18.78
C GLU A 517 -12.25 15.96 -18.59
N SER A 518 -11.37 16.14 -17.58
CA SER A 518 -10.34 15.17 -17.22
C SER A 518 -10.92 13.90 -16.61
N LEU A 519 -12.16 13.95 -16.12
CA LEU A 519 -12.85 12.79 -15.55
C LEU A 519 -13.40 11.83 -16.60
N THR A 520 -13.47 12.24 -17.87
CA THR A 520 -14.08 11.42 -18.94
C THR A 520 -13.19 11.28 -20.19
N SER A 521 -12.11 12.05 -20.26
CA SER A 521 -11.20 12.06 -21.41
C SER A 521 -9.81 12.51 -20.97
N SER A 522 -8.79 12.11 -21.74
CA SER A 522 -7.40 12.52 -21.50
C SER A 522 -6.81 13.13 -22.76
N SER A 523 -6.27 14.34 -22.64
CA SER A 523 -5.43 14.95 -23.67
C SER A 523 -3.93 14.66 -23.47
N ARG A 524 -3.55 14.07 -22.32
CA ARG A 524 -2.16 13.73 -21.96
C ARG A 524 -1.73 12.36 -22.47
N TRP A 525 -2.71 11.49 -22.69
CA TRP A 525 -2.56 10.08 -23.00
C TRP A 525 -3.41 9.80 -24.24
N SER A 526 -2.84 10.03 -25.43
CA SER A 526 -3.52 9.93 -26.73
C SER A 526 -2.85 8.94 -27.66
#